data_AF-A0A662AUG7-F1
#
_entry.id   AF-A0A662AUG7-F1
#
_cell.length_a   1.000
_cell.length_b   1.000
_cell.length_c   1.000
_cell.angle_alpha   90.00
_cell.angle_beta   90.00
_cell.angle_gamma   90.00
#
_symmetry.space_group_name_H-M   'P 1'
#
loop_
_entity.id
_entity.type
_entity.pdbx_description
1 polymer ?
#
loop_
_entity_poly.entity_id
_entity_poly.type
_entity_poly.pdbx_seq_one_letter_code
_entity_poly.pdbx_strand_id
1 'polypeptide(L)'
;MRYLIISFLFIGLLSCNNLNSGNEFETSLYKKHFTKSERNELSNIVSYVDSLILSKNKYTEIDKAYHYYLDSVYQLAANGDESGLSFNEEQKYSFLFNIDTILFKKIWVKSTTSRIVRTRDTTLYYPNNFISIDLNNNGEYVDIIEELGKNSTYYKALHESIKAAGGLSPTAVSGFLYYNNDFDFNNLNNKIWASIFLLTTEESVEMKVKRYLKK
;
A
#
# COMPACT_ATOMS: atom_id res chain seq x y z
N MET A 1 -21.69 -51.30 13.43
CA MET A 1 -20.41 -50.65 13.04
C MET A 1 -20.09 -50.99 11.60
N ARG A 2 -20.02 -49.98 10.71
CA ARG A 2 -19.02 -49.78 9.63
C ARG A 2 -19.58 -48.89 8.51
N TYR A 3 -19.16 -47.63 8.59
CA TYR A 3 -18.84 -46.64 7.53
C TYR A 3 -19.74 -46.50 6.29
N LEU A 4 -20.51 -45.41 6.26
CA LEU A 4 -20.92 -44.71 5.04
C LEU A 4 -20.00 -43.49 4.88
N ILE A 5 -19.04 -43.57 3.96
CA ILE A 5 -18.16 -42.46 3.59
C ILE A 5 -18.92 -41.60 2.59
N ILE A 6 -19.41 -40.44 3.01
CA ILE A 6 -19.88 -39.40 2.11
C ILE A 6 -18.73 -38.42 1.94
N SER A 7 -17.98 -38.59 0.85
CA SER A 7 -16.99 -37.63 0.38
C SER A 7 -17.72 -36.43 -0.20
N PHE A 8 -17.77 -35.32 0.56
CA PHE A 8 -18.30 -34.05 0.07
C PHE A 8 -17.19 -33.38 -0.76
N LEU A 9 -17.24 -33.60 -2.06
CA LEU A 9 -16.38 -32.94 -3.04
C LEU A 9 -16.80 -31.46 -3.11
N PHE A 10 -16.17 -30.60 -2.30
CA PHE A 10 -16.28 -29.15 -2.44
C PHE A 10 -15.59 -28.75 -3.75
N ILE A 11 -16.37 -28.73 -4.83
CA ILE A 11 -15.99 -28.07 -6.07
C ILE A 11 -16.05 -26.57 -5.76
N GLY A 12 -14.90 -26.01 -5.39
CA GLY A 12 -14.70 -24.58 -5.34
C GLY A 12 -14.92 -24.02 -6.73
N LEU A 13 -16.11 -23.47 -6.96
CA LEU A 13 -16.37 -22.54 -8.05
C LEU A 13 -15.50 -21.31 -7.76
N LEU A 14 -14.26 -21.33 -8.24
CA LEU A 14 -13.54 -20.12 -8.58
C LEU A 14 -14.36 -19.42 -9.66
N SER A 15 -15.30 -18.59 -9.23
CA SER A 15 -15.89 -17.57 -10.09
C SER A 15 -14.78 -16.56 -10.35
N CYS A 16 -13.93 -16.87 -11.32
CA CYS A 16 -13.22 -15.85 -12.08
C CYS A 16 -14.28 -15.06 -12.82
N ASN A 17 -14.92 -14.11 -12.12
CA ASN A 17 -15.56 -12.99 -12.77
C ASN A 17 -14.42 -12.18 -13.39
N ASN A 18 -14.00 -12.59 -14.59
CA ASN A 18 -13.42 -11.69 -15.57
C ASN A 18 -14.53 -10.70 -15.97
N LEU A 19 -14.87 -9.79 -15.06
CA LEU A 19 -15.43 -8.53 -15.45
C LEU A 19 -14.35 -7.86 -16.28
N ASN A 20 -14.55 -7.90 -17.59
CA ASN A 20 -13.93 -7.01 -18.57
C ASN A 20 -14.40 -5.56 -18.28
N SER A 21 -14.19 -5.07 -17.05
CA SER A 21 -14.16 -3.64 -16.79
C SER A 21 -12.91 -3.13 -17.48
N GLY A 22 -13.07 -2.28 -18.49
CA GLY A 22 -11.94 -1.60 -19.10
C GLY A 22 -11.05 -1.01 -18.01
N ASN A 23 -9.74 -1.00 -18.22
CA ASN A 23 -8.78 -0.49 -17.24
C ASN A 23 -9.22 0.92 -16.76
N GLU A 24 -9.56 1.05 -15.48
CA GLU A 24 -10.08 2.30 -14.90
C GLU A 24 -9.06 3.45 -15.04
N PHE A 25 -7.78 3.13 -15.22
CA PHE A 25 -6.70 4.07 -15.48
C PHE A 25 -6.69 4.63 -16.93
N GLU A 26 -7.71 4.40 -17.76
CA GLU A 26 -7.78 4.95 -19.12
C GLU A 26 -8.18 6.45 -19.20
N THR A 27 -8.21 7.16 -18.07
CA THR A 27 -8.48 8.60 -18.02
C THR A 27 -7.34 9.44 -18.61
N SER A 28 -7.63 10.70 -18.99
CA SER A 28 -6.62 11.63 -19.51
C SER A 28 -5.49 11.91 -18.52
N LEU A 29 -5.82 11.94 -17.22
CA LEU A 29 -4.86 12.14 -16.13
C LEU A 29 -3.78 11.06 -16.16
N TYR A 30 -4.15 9.78 -16.10
CA TYR A 30 -3.17 8.69 -16.07
C TYR A 30 -2.50 8.48 -17.43
N LYS A 31 -3.18 8.74 -18.55
CA LYS A 31 -2.58 8.66 -19.91
C LYS A 31 -1.44 9.64 -20.13
N LYS A 32 -1.46 10.78 -19.46
CA LYS A 32 -0.42 11.81 -19.58
C LYS A 32 0.91 11.36 -18.98
N HIS A 33 0.86 10.55 -17.93
CA HIS A 33 2.02 10.14 -17.13
C HIS A 33 2.44 8.70 -17.48
N PHE A 34 1.47 7.79 -17.52
CA PHE A 34 1.76 6.36 -17.64
C PHE A 34 1.43 5.82 -19.03
N THR A 35 2.30 4.96 -19.56
CA THR A 35 2.06 4.15 -20.74
C THR A 35 0.94 3.13 -20.50
N LYS A 36 0.42 2.50 -21.57
CA LYS A 36 -0.63 1.48 -21.43
C LYS A 36 -0.21 0.30 -20.55
N SER A 37 1.05 -0.15 -20.65
CA SER A 37 1.56 -1.24 -19.82
C SER A 37 1.62 -0.85 -18.35
N GLU A 38 2.17 0.34 -18.06
CA GLU A 38 2.26 0.87 -16.70
C GLU A 38 0.87 1.05 -16.08
N ARG A 39 -0.12 1.52 -16.85
CA ARG A 39 -1.51 1.64 -16.37
C ARG A 39 -2.16 0.29 -16.07
N ASN A 40 -1.82 -0.77 -16.81
CA ASN A 40 -2.27 -2.12 -16.47
C ASN A 40 -1.65 -2.59 -15.15
N GLU A 41 -0.38 -2.27 -14.92
CA GLU A 41 0.28 -2.58 -13.65
C GLU A 41 -0.24 -1.73 -12.48
N LEU A 42 -0.63 -0.47 -12.69
CA LEU A 42 -1.36 0.32 -11.67
C LEU A 42 -2.66 -0.39 -11.25
N SER A 43 -3.40 -0.97 -12.21
CA SER A 43 -4.57 -1.80 -11.91
C SER A 43 -4.22 -3.03 -11.09
N ASN A 44 -3.07 -3.67 -11.36
CA ASN A 44 -2.59 -4.81 -10.58
C ASN A 44 -2.19 -4.39 -9.15
N ILE A 45 -1.59 -3.21 -8.96
CA ILE A 45 -1.28 -2.64 -7.64
C ILE A 45 -2.56 -2.48 -6.81
N VAL A 46 -3.59 -1.86 -7.37
CA VAL A 46 -4.89 -1.70 -6.71
C VAL A 46 -5.50 -3.07 -6.40
N SER A 47 -5.57 -3.96 -7.39
CA SER A 47 -6.17 -5.29 -7.23
C SER A 47 -5.47 -6.12 -6.16
N TYR A 48 -4.13 -6.01 -6.06
CA TYR A 48 -3.36 -6.68 -5.01
C TYR A 48 -3.75 -6.15 -3.63
N VAL A 49 -3.82 -4.83 -3.44
CA VAL A 49 -4.22 -4.24 -2.16
C VAL A 49 -5.68 -4.55 -1.83
N ASP A 50 -6.60 -4.46 -2.80
CA ASP A 50 -8.00 -4.84 -2.64
C ASP A 50 -8.11 -6.28 -2.10
N SER A 51 -7.33 -7.22 -2.66
CA SER A 51 -7.32 -8.61 -2.20
C SER A 51 -6.82 -8.78 -0.76
N LEU A 52 -5.81 -8.01 -0.36
CA LEU A 52 -5.28 -8.04 1.02
C LEU A 52 -6.28 -7.45 2.02
N ILE A 53 -6.96 -6.37 1.64
CA ILE A 53 -7.96 -5.72 2.49
C ILE A 53 -9.19 -6.61 2.63
N LEU A 54 -9.74 -7.11 1.52
CA LEU A 54 -10.93 -7.97 1.53
C LEU A 54 -10.67 -9.28 2.29
N SER A 55 -9.50 -9.90 2.15
CA SER A 55 -9.16 -11.15 2.86
C SER A 55 -9.04 -10.98 4.38
N LYS A 56 -8.77 -9.76 4.86
CA LYS A 56 -8.65 -9.43 6.28
C LYS A 56 -9.91 -8.83 6.88
N ASN A 57 -11.01 -8.79 6.12
CA ASN A 57 -12.19 -8.05 6.50
C ASN A 57 -13.47 -8.89 6.44
N LYS A 58 -14.46 -8.46 7.22
CA LYS A 58 -15.82 -9.03 7.21
C LYS A 58 -16.69 -8.45 6.08
N TYR A 59 -16.25 -7.37 5.44
CA TYR A 59 -16.98 -6.70 4.37
C TYR A 59 -16.57 -7.22 3.00
N THR A 60 -17.56 -7.42 2.14
CA THR A 60 -17.37 -7.75 0.71
C THR A 60 -17.38 -6.50 -0.17
N GLU A 61 -17.91 -5.38 0.33
CA GLU A 61 -17.92 -4.10 -0.35
C GLU A 61 -16.58 -3.39 -0.13
N ILE A 62 -15.88 -3.06 -1.23
CA ILE A 62 -14.50 -2.57 -1.16
C ILE A 62 -14.37 -1.28 -0.36
N ASP A 63 -15.31 -0.36 -0.53
CA ASP A 63 -15.31 0.93 0.15
C ASP A 63 -15.36 0.80 1.68
N LYS A 64 -16.36 0.07 2.17
CA LYS A 64 -16.46 -0.30 3.59
C LYS A 64 -15.25 -1.08 4.08
N ALA A 65 -14.65 -1.90 3.21
CA ALA A 65 -13.50 -2.70 3.57
C ALA A 65 -12.25 -1.84 3.80
N TYR A 66 -12.02 -0.81 2.98
CA TYR A 66 -10.93 0.15 3.17
C TYR A 66 -11.11 0.94 4.47
N HIS A 67 -12.29 1.54 4.70
CA HIS A 67 -12.55 2.30 5.93
C HIS A 67 -12.28 1.48 7.17
N TYR A 68 -12.86 0.28 7.24
CA TYR A 68 -12.64 -0.60 8.39
C TYR A 68 -11.18 -1.00 8.57
N TYR A 69 -10.46 -1.25 7.47
CA TYR A 69 -9.04 -1.58 7.55
C TYR A 69 -8.23 -0.40 8.09
N LEU A 70 -8.40 0.79 7.50
CA LEU A 70 -7.67 2.00 7.90
C LEU A 70 -8.00 2.43 9.34
N ASP A 71 -9.27 2.33 9.75
CA ASP A 71 -9.69 2.53 11.14
C ASP A 71 -9.00 1.53 12.07
N SER A 72 -8.94 0.25 11.70
CA SER A 72 -8.23 -0.76 12.48
C SER A 72 -6.74 -0.44 12.62
N VAL A 73 -6.09 0.01 11.55
CA VAL A 73 -4.68 0.43 11.59
C VAL A 73 -4.50 1.62 12.52
N TYR A 74 -5.36 2.64 12.40
CA TYR A 74 -5.34 3.82 13.26
C TYR A 74 -5.50 3.46 14.74
N GLN A 75 -6.46 2.61 15.08
CA GLN A 75 -6.70 2.17 16.46
C GLN A 75 -5.53 1.37 17.04
N LEU A 76 -4.93 0.47 16.24
CA LEU A 76 -3.75 -0.28 16.68
C LEU A 76 -2.57 0.66 16.95
N ALA A 77 -2.32 1.60 16.04
CA ALA A 77 -1.28 2.62 16.19
C ALA A 77 -1.51 3.48 17.45
N ALA A 78 -2.74 3.93 17.68
CA ALA A 78 -3.11 4.73 18.86
C ALA A 78 -2.91 3.98 20.19
N ASN A 79 -3.01 2.65 20.17
CA ASN A 79 -2.78 1.79 21.33
C ASN A 79 -1.31 1.34 21.46
N GLY A 80 -0.41 1.82 20.59
CA GLY A 80 1.00 1.42 20.57
C GLY A 80 1.25 0.01 20.02
N ASP A 81 0.27 -0.59 19.35
CA ASP A 81 0.44 -1.85 18.64
C ASP A 81 0.93 -1.60 17.21
N GLU A 82 2.23 -1.69 17.04
CA GLU A 82 2.92 -1.48 15.76
C GLU A 82 2.73 -2.65 14.78
N SER A 83 2.19 -3.79 15.23
CA SER A 83 2.05 -4.99 14.39
C SER A 83 0.99 -4.85 13.30
N GLY A 84 0.07 -3.88 13.46
CA GLY A 84 -0.99 -3.57 12.50
C GLY A 84 -0.60 -2.56 11.43
N LEU A 85 0.55 -1.90 11.54
CA LEU A 85 0.89 -0.75 10.68
C LEU A 85 1.16 -1.13 9.22
N SER A 86 1.69 -2.33 8.97
CA SER A 86 2.08 -2.75 7.62
C SER A 86 1.51 -4.11 7.23
N PHE A 87 1.45 -4.35 5.93
CA PHE A 87 1.26 -5.70 5.42
C PHE A 87 2.46 -6.59 5.76
N ASN A 88 2.28 -7.91 5.63
CA ASN A 88 3.39 -8.84 5.75
C ASN A 88 4.51 -8.42 4.79
N GLU A 89 5.66 -8.05 5.36
CA GLU A 89 6.76 -7.44 4.61
C GLU A 89 7.35 -8.35 3.54
N GLU A 90 7.36 -9.66 3.76
CA GLU A 90 7.88 -10.62 2.77
C GLU A 90 6.98 -10.68 1.53
N GLN A 91 5.67 -10.81 1.73
CA GLN A 91 4.67 -10.79 0.65
C GLN A 91 4.67 -9.43 -0.07
N LYS A 92 4.69 -8.34 0.70
CA LYS A 92 4.72 -6.97 0.17
C LYS A 92 5.96 -6.73 -0.70
N TYR A 93 7.15 -7.09 -0.22
CA TYR A 93 8.39 -6.93 -0.99
C TYR A 93 8.43 -7.85 -2.22
N SER A 94 7.94 -9.09 -2.10
CA SER A 94 7.83 -9.98 -3.25
C SER A 94 6.92 -9.41 -4.34
N PHE A 95 5.83 -8.74 -3.95
CA PHE A 95 4.96 -8.06 -4.90
C PHE A 95 5.67 -6.84 -5.50
N LEU A 96 6.12 -5.90 -4.66
CA LEU A 96 6.69 -4.62 -5.09
C LEU A 96 7.93 -4.78 -5.99
N PHE A 97 8.80 -5.75 -5.72
CA PHE A 97 10.03 -5.95 -6.50
C PHE A 97 9.84 -6.77 -7.76
N ASN A 98 8.63 -7.28 -8.01
CA ASN A 98 8.23 -7.90 -9.28
C ASN A 98 7.50 -6.94 -10.21
N ILE A 99 7.18 -5.71 -9.77
CA ILE A 99 6.65 -4.63 -10.62
C ILE A 99 7.72 -4.21 -11.62
N ASP A 100 7.31 -3.75 -12.80
CA ASP A 100 8.25 -3.17 -13.77
C ASP A 100 9.11 -2.08 -13.11
N THR A 101 10.42 -2.12 -13.38
CA THR A 101 11.37 -1.23 -12.69
C THR A 101 11.18 0.24 -13.05
N ILE A 102 10.67 0.54 -14.25
CA ILE A 102 10.35 1.91 -14.67
C ILE A 102 9.14 2.38 -13.89
N LEU A 103 8.06 1.59 -13.85
CA LEU A 103 6.88 1.93 -13.05
C LEU A 103 7.21 2.08 -11.57
N PHE A 104 7.98 1.15 -11.00
CA PHE A 104 8.40 1.22 -9.60
C PHE A 104 9.07 2.56 -9.31
N LYS A 105 10.01 3.00 -10.15
CA LYS A 105 10.71 4.28 -9.97
C LYS A 105 9.82 5.51 -10.17
N LYS A 106 8.71 5.40 -10.90
CA LYS A 106 7.73 6.49 -11.03
C LYS A 106 6.92 6.70 -9.76
N ILE A 107 6.86 5.73 -8.86
CA ILE A 107 6.04 5.78 -7.64
C ILE A 107 6.91 5.78 -6.37
N TRP A 108 7.92 4.91 -6.31
CA TRP A 108 8.68 4.61 -5.10
C TRP A 108 10.19 4.78 -5.29
N VAL A 109 10.87 4.99 -4.16
CA VAL A 109 12.30 4.81 -4.01
C VAL A 109 12.57 3.63 -3.07
N LYS A 110 13.65 2.90 -3.34
CA LYS A 110 14.12 1.80 -2.51
C LYS A 110 15.50 2.13 -1.97
N SER A 111 15.65 2.14 -0.66
CA SER A 111 16.94 2.12 0.01
C SER A 111 17.22 0.72 0.55
N THR A 112 18.48 0.29 0.43
CA THR A 112 18.98 -0.96 1.03
C THR A 112 20.15 -0.72 1.96
N THR A 113 20.54 0.55 2.11
CA THR A 113 21.76 0.96 2.77
C THR A 113 21.41 1.88 3.92
N SER A 114 21.41 1.31 5.13
CA SER A 114 21.44 2.09 6.36
C SER A 114 22.82 1.95 6.98
N ARG A 115 23.51 3.07 7.23
CA ARG A 115 24.84 3.01 7.88
C ARG A 115 24.70 2.65 9.36
N ILE A 116 23.69 3.18 10.01
CA ILE A 116 23.39 2.94 11.42
C ILE A 116 21.87 2.84 11.54
N VAL A 117 21.39 1.75 12.14
CA VAL A 117 20.00 1.60 12.58
C VAL A 117 20.02 1.50 14.10
N ARG A 118 19.32 2.41 14.77
CA ARG A 118 19.28 2.48 16.23
C ARG A 118 17.85 2.32 16.72
N THR A 119 17.70 1.42 17.69
CA THR A 119 16.50 1.26 18.53
C THR A 119 16.87 1.61 19.97
N ARG A 120 15.95 1.43 20.92
CA ARG A 120 16.20 1.71 22.33
C ARG A 120 17.38 0.93 22.91
N ASP A 121 17.53 -0.34 22.55
CA ASP A 121 18.50 -1.26 23.14
C ASP A 121 19.53 -1.82 22.13
N THR A 122 19.31 -1.61 20.83
CA THR A 122 20.13 -2.19 19.77
C THR A 122 20.64 -1.12 18.81
N THR A 123 21.93 -1.19 18.47
CA THR A 123 22.52 -0.43 17.36
C THR A 123 23.11 -1.40 16.35
N LEU A 124 22.63 -1.37 15.11
CA LEU A 124 23.18 -2.11 13.99
C LEU A 124 24.05 -1.18 13.15
N TYR A 125 25.27 -1.60 12.86
CA TYR A 125 26.18 -0.92 11.95
C TYR A 125 26.18 -1.64 10.60
N TYR A 126 25.91 -0.90 9.53
CA TYR A 126 25.86 -1.40 8.16
C TYR A 126 25.01 -2.67 7.99
N PRO A 127 23.76 -2.74 8.50
CA PRO A 127 22.93 -3.92 8.30
C PRO A 127 22.66 -4.16 6.81
N ASN A 128 23.14 -5.29 6.30
CA ASN A 128 22.94 -5.70 4.92
C ASN A 128 21.45 -5.99 4.65
N ASN A 129 20.94 -5.60 3.48
CA ASN A 129 19.55 -5.82 3.08
C ASN A 129 18.53 -5.26 4.10
N PHE A 130 18.87 -4.16 4.77
CA PHE A 130 17.92 -3.40 5.57
C PHE A 130 17.11 -2.49 4.64
N ILE A 131 16.03 -3.06 4.10
CA ILE A 131 15.21 -2.42 3.08
C ILE A 131 14.36 -1.32 3.71
N SER A 132 14.30 -0.20 3.01
CA SER A 132 13.28 0.83 3.21
C SER A 132 12.69 1.25 1.88
N ILE A 133 11.38 1.46 1.87
CA ILE A 133 10.62 1.92 0.73
C ILE A 133 9.94 3.23 1.12
N ASP A 134 10.03 4.23 0.27
CA ASP A 134 9.34 5.50 0.44
C ASP A 134 8.78 5.96 -0.92
N LEU A 135 7.90 6.96 -0.90
CA LEU A 135 7.37 7.59 -2.08
C LEU A 135 8.49 8.35 -2.81
N ASN A 136 8.57 8.22 -4.14
CA ASN A 136 9.45 9.06 -4.94
C ASN A 136 8.85 10.47 -5.06
N ASN A 137 9.38 11.42 -4.28
CA ASN A 137 8.94 12.82 -4.28
C ASN A 137 9.17 13.58 -5.61
N ASN A 138 9.89 12.98 -6.55
CA ASN A 138 10.08 13.47 -7.92
C ASN A 138 9.55 12.46 -8.97
N GLY A 139 8.75 11.49 -8.55
CA GLY A 139 8.13 10.51 -9.43
C GLY A 139 6.82 11.00 -10.01
N GLU A 140 6.43 10.46 -11.16
CA GLU A 140 5.21 10.85 -11.89
C GLU A 140 3.93 10.63 -11.08
N TYR A 141 3.92 9.73 -10.10
CA TYR A 141 2.75 9.61 -9.24
C TYR A 141 2.55 10.85 -8.35
N VAL A 142 3.63 11.52 -7.93
CA VAL A 142 3.54 12.78 -7.20
C VAL A 142 3.05 13.92 -8.10
N ASP A 143 3.38 13.89 -9.40
CA ASP A 143 2.82 14.81 -10.39
C ASP A 143 1.30 14.61 -10.55
N ILE A 144 0.81 13.36 -10.45
CA ILE A 144 -0.63 13.09 -10.37
C ILE A 144 -1.26 13.69 -9.11
N ILE A 145 -0.63 13.56 -7.95
CA ILE A 145 -1.11 14.17 -6.70
C ILE A 145 -1.19 15.70 -6.86
N GLU A 146 -0.20 16.32 -7.50
CA GLU A 146 -0.23 17.75 -7.83
C GLU A 146 -1.43 18.11 -8.72
N GLU A 147 -1.69 17.34 -9.77
CA GLU A 147 -2.83 17.58 -10.67
C GLU A 147 -4.18 17.41 -9.96
N LEU A 148 -4.32 16.41 -9.10
CA LEU A 148 -5.50 16.22 -8.26
C LEU A 148 -5.67 17.39 -7.27
N GLY A 149 -4.57 17.94 -6.76
CA GLY A 149 -4.54 19.09 -5.86
C GLY A 149 -5.12 20.38 -6.43
N LYS A 150 -5.27 20.48 -7.76
CA LYS A 150 -5.93 21.64 -8.40
C LYS A 150 -7.41 21.74 -8.03
N ASN A 151 -8.05 20.61 -7.72
CA ASN A 151 -9.48 20.54 -7.41
C ASN A 151 -9.77 19.93 -6.02
N SER A 152 -8.75 19.51 -5.28
CA SER A 152 -8.89 18.89 -3.96
C SER A 152 -7.90 19.51 -2.98
N THR A 153 -8.43 20.10 -1.90
CA THR A 153 -7.63 20.67 -0.82
C THR A 153 -6.77 19.62 -0.13
N TYR A 154 -7.27 18.38 0.00
CA TYR A 154 -6.52 17.27 0.54
C TYR A 154 -5.29 16.94 -0.32
N TYR A 155 -5.49 16.70 -1.62
CA TYR A 155 -4.38 16.34 -2.51
C TYR A 155 -3.35 17.47 -2.66
N LYS A 156 -3.80 18.74 -2.59
CA LYS A 156 -2.91 19.89 -2.53
C LYS A 156 -2.00 19.85 -1.30
N ALA A 157 -2.59 19.69 -0.12
CA ALA A 157 -1.83 19.62 1.13
C ALA A 157 -0.91 18.39 1.18
N LEU A 158 -1.37 17.26 0.64
CA LEU A 158 -0.58 16.04 0.51
C LEU A 158 0.65 16.25 -0.39
N HIS A 159 0.47 16.84 -1.58
CA HIS A 159 1.57 17.17 -2.48
C HIS A 159 2.59 18.10 -1.80
N GLU A 160 2.13 19.19 -1.19
CA GLU A 160 2.99 20.14 -0.47
C GLU A 160 3.77 19.44 0.66
N SER A 161 3.13 18.54 1.41
CA SER A 161 3.78 17.76 2.46
C SER A 161 4.86 16.82 1.92
N ILE A 162 4.58 16.11 0.82
CA ILE A 162 5.53 15.20 0.16
C ILE A 162 6.74 15.98 -0.35
N LYS A 163 6.53 17.12 -1.00
CA LYS A 163 7.64 17.95 -1.50
C LYS A 163 8.49 18.51 -0.36
N ALA A 164 7.88 18.95 0.74
CA ALA A 164 8.59 19.49 1.88
C ALA A 164 9.39 18.44 2.66
N ALA A 165 8.83 17.23 2.84
CA ALA A 165 9.46 16.16 3.60
C ALA A 165 10.44 15.31 2.78
N GLY A 166 10.31 15.32 1.45
CA GLY A 166 11.10 14.47 0.56
C GLY A 166 10.55 13.04 0.38
N GLY A 167 9.36 12.77 0.92
CA GLY A 167 8.74 11.44 0.98
C GLY A 167 7.44 11.49 1.78
N LEU A 168 6.96 10.35 2.26
CA LEU A 168 5.72 10.28 3.04
C LEU A 168 5.97 10.75 4.49
N SER A 169 5.40 11.90 4.86
CA SER A 169 5.62 12.48 6.19
C SER A 169 4.75 11.83 7.27
N PRO A 170 5.18 11.83 8.56
CA PRO A 170 4.34 11.35 9.66
C PRO A 170 2.98 12.06 9.76
N THR A 171 2.92 13.34 9.42
CA THR A 171 1.67 14.12 9.38
C THR A 171 0.75 13.67 8.25
N ALA A 172 1.31 13.34 7.08
CA ALA A 172 0.52 12.79 5.97
C ALA A 172 -0.05 11.41 6.34
N VAL A 173 0.74 10.58 7.02
CA VAL A 173 0.31 9.27 7.53
C VAL A 173 -0.83 9.40 8.53
N SER A 174 -0.62 10.17 9.60
CA SER A 174 -1.64 10.33 10.64
C SER A 174 -2.90 11.01 10.13
N GLY A 175 -2.74 12.02 9.25
CA GLY A 175 -3.85 12.72 8.62
C GLY A 175 -4.69 11.80 7.73
N PHE A 176 -4.07 11.00 6.87
CA PHE A 176 -4.82 10.08 6.01
C PHE A 176 -5.58 9.02 6.82
N LEU A 177 -4.94 8.43 7.84
CA LEU A 177 -5.58 7.45 8.70
C LEU A 177 -6.76 8.05 9.49
N TYR A 178 -6.58 9.25 10.06
CA TYR A 178 -7.60 9.91 10.87
C TYR A 178 -8.81 10.38 10.06
N TYR A 179 -8.57 10.96 8.87
CA TYR A 179 -9.62 11.50 8.00
C TYR A 179 -10.05 10.51 6.91
N ASN A 180 -9.80 9.19 7.08
CA ASN A 180 -10.09 8.21 6.03
C ASN A 180 -11.58 8.18 5.65
N ASN A 181 -12.49 8.53 6.57
CA ASN A 181 -13.94 8.63 6.32
C ASN A 181 -14.35 9.71 5.31
N ASP A 182 -13.45 10.64 4.96
CA ASP A 182 -13.70 11.67 3.93
C ASP A 182 -13.45 11.16 2.50
N PHE A 183 -12.99 9.91 2.35
CA PHE A 183 -12.64 9.31 1.07
C PHE A 183 -13.72 8.33 0.60
N ASP A 184 -14.19 8.48 -0.63
CA ASP A 184 -14.91 7.43 -1.35
C ASP A 184 -13.90 6.50 -2.03
N PHE A 185 -13.73 5.28 -1.54
CA PHE A 185 -12.82 4.31 -2.12
C PHE A 185 -13.41 3.57 -3.33
N ASN A 186 -14.63 3.89 -3.77
CA ASN A 186 -15.06 3.56 -5.14
C ASN A 186 -14.44 4.52 -6.17
N ASN A 187 -13.95 5.69 -5.73
CA ASN A 187 -13.19 6.59 -6.59
C ASN A 187 -11.77 6.06 -6.83
N LEU A 188 -11.39 5.90 -8.11
CA LEU A 188 -10.08 5.40 -8.51
C LEU A 188 -8.92 6.18 -7.89
N ASN A 189 -8.98 7.51 -7.85
CA ASN A 189 -7.89 8.36 -7.35
C ASN A 189 -7.65 8.11 -5.86
N ASN A 190 -8.73 8.00 -5.08
CA ASN A 190 -8.68 7.70 -3.66
C ASN A 190 -8.16 6.27 -3.43
N LYS A 191 -8.62 5.31 -4.23
CA LYS A 191 -8.23 3.90 -4.13
C LYS A 191 -6.76 3.66 -4.47
N ILE A 192 -6.24 4.25 -5.55
CA ILE A 192 -4.81 4.14 -5.88
C ILE A 192 -3.95 4.86 -4.84
N TRP A 193 -4.40 5.99 -4.30
CA TRP A 193 -3.72 6.67 -3.20
C TRP A 193 -3.62 5.77 -1.96
N ALA A 194 -4.73 5.19 -1.52
CA ALA A 194 -4.75 4.25 -0.40
C ALA A 194 -3.84 3.04 -0.66
N SER A 195 -3.84 2.52 -1.89
CA SER A 195 -3.00 1.39 -2.28
C SER A 195 -1.51 1.71 -2.20
N ILE A 196 -1.09 2.86 -2.74
CA ILE A 196 0.29 3.30 -2.68
C ILE A 196 0.69 3.62 -1.23
N PHE A 197 -0.18 4.28 -0.47
CA PHE A 197 0.02 4.55 0.96
C PHE A 197 0.29 3.26 1.76
N LEU A 198 -0.58 2.25 1.62
CA LEU A 198 -0.46 0.99 2.35
C LEU A 198 0.77 0.18 1.95
N LEU A 199 1.16 0.22 0.67
CA LEU A 199 2.38 -0.44 0.19
C LEU A 199 3.66 0.32 0.59
N THR A 200 3.57 1.63 0.82
CA THR A 200 4.66 2.47 1.31
C THR A 200 4.86 2.31 2.81
N THR A 201 3.78 2.07 3.56
CA THR A 201 3.86 1.92 5.03
C THR A 201 4.63 0.64 5.38
N GLU A 202 5.64 0.78 6.25
CA GLU A 202 6.52 -0.30 6.67
C GLU A 202 6.36 -0.62 8.15
N GLU A 203 6.76 -1.82 8.55
CA GLU A 203 6.86 -2.19 9.97
C GLU A 203 7.83 -1.25 10.69
N SER A 204 7.67 -1.10 12.01
CA SER A 204 8.52 -0.23 12.81
C SER A 204 9.99 -0.65 12.76
N VAL A 205 10.89 0.29 13.07
CA VAL A 205 12.33 0.03 13.09
C VAL A 205 12.66 -1.09 14.08
N GLU A 206 11.98 -1.12 15.23
CA GLU A 206 12.05 -2.16 16.25
C GLU A 206 11.70 -3.54 15.69
N MET A 207 10.59 -3.65 14.94
CA MET A 207 10.18 -4.89 14.29
C MET A 207 11.19 -5.32 13.21
N LYS A 208 11.67 -4.39 12.38
CA LYS A 208 12.71 -4.66 11.37
C LYS A 208 13.99 -5.18 11.99
N VAL A 209 14.46 -4.56 13.08
CA VAL A 209 15.67 -5.00 13.82
C VAL A 209 15.45 -6.39 14.43
N LYS A 210 14.31 -6.64 15.06
CA LYS A 210 13.96 -7.96 15.61
C LYS A 210 13.93 -9.03 14.53
N ARG A 211 13.39 -8.73 13.35
CA ARG A 211 13.39 -9.64 12.19
C ARG A 211 14.80 -9.85 11.64
N TYR A 212 15.62 -8.81 11.57
CA TYR A 212 17.00 -8.87 11.13
C TYR A 212 17.86 -9.79 12.00
N LEU A 213 17.73 -9.69 13.34
CA LEU A 213 18.49 -10.49 14.30
C LEU A 213 18.07 -11.97 14.38
N LYS A 214 16.93 -12.34 13.79
CA LYS A 214 16.44 -13.73 13.74
C LYS A 214 16.90 -14.48 12.48
N LYS A 215 17.51 -13.79 11.52
CA LYS A 215 18.11 -14.40 10.33
C LYS A 215 19.46 -15.02 10.69
#